data_AF-A0A1W2A0K2-F1
#
_entry.id   AF-A0A1W2A0K2-F1
#
_cell.length_a   1.000
_cell.length_b   1.000
_cell.length_c   1.000
_cell.angle_alpha   90.00
_cell.angle_beta   90.00
_cell.angle_gamma   90.00
#
_symmetry.space_group_name_H-M   'P 1'
#
loop_
_entity.id
_entity.type
_entity.pdbx_description
1 polymer ?
#
loop_
_entity_poly.entity_id
_entity_poly.type
_entity_poly.pdbx_seq_one_letter_code
_entity_poly.pdbx_strand_id
1 'polypeptide(L)'
;MGKKRNREEKMELILKAVGTVLRDKGYAGLDVSTIATQAGVHRKAIYYYFKTLHNLLKLFIEREDYWTLFFEKYQLQGQPAEKQVQDTFIEMMQNNLKYFTDQEDMQEIILWQMSKLDPLTRRISEKREEQGAPLLNMTDPYFAQSSYSFRALIAIILSSTYYLGIHASKNKSSVASIDLNQQEDWWLIHKTYGQLIELVWQAAAREACETQEETEPELNMNYAFEKLRNLAAAIALRPPADDNSTAVNAALETECQNLDMVMAQHLLKLKSKTRIKTYLYINLHTLVSVCDSLYDPLRKHNPDAHTVLNLLDKVRQQLNGYIPDDLIVPRIFRDSKNKVFQRQLGILKAKLNAVKLNDALVKLLLKPYLRFGDPKLRMEWGDFKYLRKFNKRMQLCIEEPDVNEELVLNALLGLGFNDTPFIHYCFQQMRSKIAVAENIGGREELLMKYRAAIKQVVQLTKMRFDNYKRPVVDELIKWVDAELEVLARKKGSVLRKTI
;
A
#
# COMPACT_ATOMS: atom_id res chain seq x y z
N MET A 1 47.10 42.02 11.40
CA MET A 1 45.75 41.96 10.78
C MET A 1 45.71 41.31 9.39
N GLY A 2 46.76 41.34 8.55
CA GLY A 2 46.70 40.82 7.15
C GLY A 2 46.57 39.30 6.94
N LYS A 3 47.09 38.43 7.82
CA LYS A 3 47.06 36.96 7.64
C LYS A 3 45.66 36.35 7.89
N LYS A 4 44.87 36.93 8.79
CA LYS A 4 43.49 36.50 9.10
C LYS A 4 42.53 36.90 7.98
N ARG A 5 42.67 38.13 7.48
CA ARG A 5 41.90 38.65 6.33
C ARG A 5 42.11 37.81 5.05
N ASN A 6 43.35 37.47 4.71
CA ASN A 6 43.65 36.60 3.55
C ASN A 6 43.09 35.17 3.70
N ARG A 7 42.95 34.67 4.95
CA ARG A 7 42.32 33.36 5.21
C ARG A 7 40.81 33.40 4.96
N GLU A 8 40.13 34.40 5.49
CA GLU A 8 38.68 34.57 5.31
C GLU A 8 38.33 34.77 3.83
N GLU A 9 39.07 35.64 3.13
CA GLU A 9 38.92 35.87 1.68
C GLU A 9 39.05 34.57 0.87
N LYS A 10 40.01 33.69 1.20
CA LYS A 10 40.18 32.40 0.52
C LYS A 10 39.06 31.40 0.84
N MET A 11 38.57 31.38 2.08
CA MET A 11 37.45 30.51 2.45
C MET A 11 36.17 30.93 1.72
N GLU A 12 35.91 32.24 1.65
CA GLU A 12 34.80 32.82 0.88
C GLU A 12 34.89 32.47 -0.61
N LEU A 13 36.09 32.56 -1.18
CA LEU A 13 36.29 32.23 -2.59
C LEU A 13 35.97 30.77 -2.88
N ILE A 14 36.39 29.84 -2.01
CA ILE A 14 36.07 28.41 -2.14
C ILE A 14 34.57 28.17 -1.98
N LEU A 15 33.89 28.83 -1.05
CA LEU A 15 32.43 28.72 -0.89
C LEU A 15 31.67 29.22 -2.11
N LYS A 16 32.06 30.37 -2.69
CA LYS A 16 31.49 30.87 -3.94
C LYS A 16 31.69 29.91 -5.11
N ALA A 17 32.85 29.25 -5.16
CA ALA A 17 33.12 28.23 -6.15
C ALA A 17 32.20 27.00 -6.00
N VAL A 18 31.87 26.60 -4.76
CA VAL A 18 30.87 25.53 -4.52
C VAL A 18 29.53 25.91 -5.14
N GLY A 19 28.99 27.10 -4.84
CA GLY A 19 27.71 27.56 -5.39
C GLY A 19 27.73 27.64 -6.92
N THR A 20 28.82 28.16 -7.50
CA THR A 20 28.97 28.22 -8.97
C THR A 20 28.98 26.82 -9.60
N VAL A 21 29.75 25.89 -9.04
CA VAL A 21 29.78 24.49 -9.53
C VAL A 21 28.41 23.83 -9.37
N LEU A 22 27.73 24.08 -8.25
CA LEU A 22 26.40 23.53 -7.99
C LEU A 22 25.38 24.01 -9.02
N ARG A 23 25.33 25.32 -9.33
CA ARG A 23 24.42 25.88 -10.35
C ARG A 23 24.73 25.41 -11.77
N ASP A 24 26.01 25.31 -12.13
CA ASP A 24 26.44 25.00 -13.49
C ASP A 24 26.44 23.50 -13.80
N LYS A 25 26.81 22.66 -12.83
CA LYS A 25 27.06 21.21 -13.03
C LYS A 25 26.18 20.32 -12.16
N GLY A 26 25.34 20.90 -11.32
CA GLY A 26 24.55 20.18 -10.33
C GLY A 26 25.41 19.50 -9.27
N TYR A 27 24.76 18.79 -8.35
CA TYR A 27 25.43 18.13 -7.23
C TYR A 27 26.46 17.08 -7.67
N ALA A 28 26.30 16.48 -8.86
CA ALA A 28 27.24 15.47 -9.38
C ALA A 28 28.62 16.07 -9.71
N GLY A 29 28.69 17.38 -9.97
CA GLY A 29 29.94 18.11 -10.21
C GLY A 29 30.68 18.54 -8.93
N LEU A 30 30.12 18.31 -7.74
CA LEU A 30 30.71 18.70 -6.46
C LEU A 30 31.85 17.77 -6.04
N ASP A 31 33.00 17.91 -6.68
CA ASP A 31 34.25 17.26 -6.27
C ASP A 31 35.38 18.27 -6.00
N VAL A 32 36.39 17.83 -5.23
CA VAL A 32 37.51 18.67 -4.80
C VAL A 32 38.29 19.26 -5.97
N SER A 33 38.43 18.52 -7.07
CA SER A 33 39.17 18.99 -8.25
C SER A 33 38.40 20.08 -8.97
N THR A 34 37.11 19.85 -9.21
CA THR A 34 36.23 20.82 -9.87
C THR A 34 36.10 22.10 -9.06
N ILE A 35 35.86 22.00 -7.74
CA ILE A 35 35.75 23.18 -6.86
C ILE A 35 37.08 23.94 -6.78
N ALA A 36 38.21 23.25 -6.65
CA ALA A 36 39.52 23.91 -6.58
C ALA A 36 39.86 24.66 -7.88
N THR A 37 39.52 24.06 -9.03
CA THR A 37 39.68 24.68 -10.35
C THR A 37 38.80 25.91 -10.47
N GLN A 38 37.52 25.81 -10.10
CA GLN A 38 36.59 26.94 -10.12
C GLN A 38 37.03 28.07 -9.19
N ALA A 39 37.61 27.74 -8.03
CA ALA A 39 38.16 28.70 -7.09
C ALA A 39 39.56 29.23 -7.49
N GLY A 40 40.20 28.72 -8.53
CA GLY A 40 41.59 29.11 -8.85
C GLY A 40 42.57 28.85 -7.69
N VAL A 41 42.31 27.83 -6.86
CA VAL A 41 43.17 27.44 -5.73
C VAL A 41 43.72 26.03 -5.91
N HIS A 42 44.83 25.73 -5.24
CA HIS A 42 45.34 24.35 -5.19
C HIS A 42 44.42 23.45 -4.35
N ARG A 43 44.20 22.18 -4.75
CA ARG A 43 43.35 21.20 -4.02
C ARG A 43 43.65 21.10 -2.52
N LYS A 44 44.94 21.20 -2.16
CA LYS A 44 45.41 21.22 -0.75
C LYS A 44 44.78 22.34 0.09
N ALA A 45 44.39 23.47 -0.52
CA ALA A 45 43.74 24.58 0.19
C ALA A 45 42.37 24.16 0.75
N ILE A 46 41.59 23.37 0.01
CA ILE A 46 40.30 22.86 0.48
C ILE A 46 40.49 22.01 1.75
N TYR A 47 41.41 21.05 1.71
CA TYR A 47 41.71 20.22 2.88
C TYR A 47 42.33 21.04 4.03
N TYR A 48 43.12 22.07 3.74
CA TYR A 48 43.69 22.93 4.77
C TYR A 48 42.61 23.69 5.55
N TYR A 49 41.68 24.34 4.84
CA TYR A 49 40.64 25.19 5.43
C TYR A 49 39.45 24.40 5.97
N PHE A 50 38.97 23.39 5.25
CA PHE A 50 37.71 22.70 5.56
C PHE A 50 37.90 21.26 6.07
N LYS A 51 39.13 20.72 6.01
CA LYS A 51 39.50 19.34 6.40
C LYS A 51 38.98 18.25 5.48
N THR A 52 37.71 18.31 5.08
CA THR A 52 37.08 17.36 4.15
C THR A 52 36.16 18.08 3.17
N LEU A 53 35.85 17.43 2.04
CA LEU A 53 34.82 17.91 1.11
C LEU A 53 33.45 17.99 1.82
N HIS A 54 33.12 17.00 2.63
CA HIS A 54 31.88 16.97 3.41
C HIS A 54 31.71 18.21 4.29
N ASN A 55 32.76 18.63 5.00
CA ASN A 55 32.71 19.83 5.85
C ASN A 55 32.56 21.13 5.04
N LEU A 56 33.19 21.20 3.85
CA LEU A 56 33.01 22.33 2.95
C LEU A 56 31.55 22.42 2.48
N LEU A 57 31.00 21.31 1.98
CA LEU A 57 29.61 21.27 1.50
C LEU A 57 28.61 21.54 2.63
N LYS A 58 28.87 21.00 3.83
CA LYS A 58 28.04 21.28 5.01
C LYS A 58 28.01 22.77 5.33
N LEU A 59 29.17 23.42 5.40
CA LEU A 59 29.25 24.85 5.69
C LEU A 59 28.59 25.70 4.60
N PHE A 60 28.76 25.31 3.33
CA PHE A 60 28.08 25.96 2.21
C PHE A 60 26.56 25.88 2.38
N ILE A 61 26.00 24.68 2.58
CA ILE A 61 24.54 24.54 2.74
C ILE A 61 24.05 25.29 3.98
N GLU A 62 24.75 25.20 5.12
CA GLU A 62 24.35 25.93 6.34
C GLU A 62 24.34 27.45 6.17
N ARG A 63 25.10 27.99 5.21
CA ARG A 63 25.13 29.42 4.87
C ARG A 63 23.99 29.82 3.95
N GLU A 64 23.73 29.04 2.91
CA GLU A 64 22.69 29.34 1.93
C GLU A 64 21.28 28.95 2.43
N ASP A 65 21.20 28.10 3.45
CA ASP A 65 19.95 27.66 4.07
C ASP A 65 19.28 28.78 4.87
N TYR A 66 18.35 29.48 4.21
CA TYR A 66 17.59 30.57 4.83
C TYR A 66 16.59 30.10 5.89
N TRP A 67 16.27 28.80 6.01
CA TRP A 67 15.17 28.33 6.87
C TRP A 67 15.38 28.66 8.35
N THR A 68 16.63 28.64 8.85
CA THR A 68 16.89 28.98 10.26
C THR A 68 16.49 30.43 10.56
N LEU A 69 16.96 31.40 9.77
CA LEU A 69 16.59 32.81 9.90
C LEU A 69 15.09 33.03 9.63
N PHE A 70 14.54 32.24 8.70
CA PHE A 70 13.13 32.27 8.37
C PHE A 70 12.26 31.89 9.57
N PHE A 71 12.57 30.79 10.25
CA PHE A 71 11.85 30.39 11.47
C PHE A 71 12.04 31.38 12.61
N GLU A 72 13.24 31.94 12.78
CA GLU A 72 13.50 33.00 13.77
C GLU A 72 12.62 34.24 13.53
N LYS A 73 12.41 34.64 12.28
CA LYS A 73 11.54 35.78 11.92
C LYS A 73 10.08 35.57 12.35
N TYR A 74 9.56 34.34 12.26
CA TYR A 74 8.14 34.02 12.52
C TYR A 74 7.88 33.43 13.91
N GLN A 75 8.83 33.55 14.85
CA GLN A 75 8.59 33.10 16.22
C GLN A 75 7.46 33.90 16.87
N LEU A 76 6.43 33.19 17.32
CA LEU A 76 5.34 33.75 18.11
C LEU A 76 5.60 33.47 19.60
N GLN A 77 5.41 34.47 20.44
CA GLN A 77 5.60 34.37 21.88
C GLN A 77 4.26 34.21 22.62
N GLY A 78 4.28 33.53 23.76
CA GLY A 78 3.10 33.37 24.61
C GLY A 78 1.99 32.53 23.96
N GLN A 79 0.74 32.97 24.12
CA GLN A 79 -0.45 32.36 23.51
C GLN A 79 -1.03 33.35 22.49
N PRO A 80 -0.54 33.35 21.24
CA PRO A 80 -1.04 34.26 20.21
C PRO A 80 -2.50 33.97 19.88
N ALA A 81 -3.22 35.00 19.44
CA ALA A 81 -4.59 34.85 18.96
C ALA A 81 -4.63 33.97 17.70
N GLU A 82 -5.74 33.26 17.48
CA GLU A 82 -5.94 32.39 16.31
C GLU A 82 -5.64 33.11 14.99
N LYS A 83 -6.20 34.31 14.82
CA LYS A 83 -6.00 35.12 13.62
C LYS A 83 -4.53 35.49 13.41
N GLN A 84 -3.79 35.73 14.48
CA GLN A 84 -2.35 36.01 14.41
C GLN A 84 -1.56 34.77 13.94
N VAL A 85 -1.91 33.57 14.42
CA VAL A 85 -1.30 32.32 13.96
C VAL A 85 -1.59 32.10 12.47
N GLN A 86 -2.84 32.25 12.06
CA GLN A 86 -3.24 32.14 10.66
C GLN A 86 -2.46 33.12 9.77
N ASP A 87 -2.45 34.40 10.12
CA ASP A 87 -1.78 35.45 9.34
C ASP A 87 -0.26 35.22 9.27
N THR A 88 0.34 34.69 10.35
CA THR A 88 1.75 34.29 10.37
C THR A 88 2.03 33.21 9.31
N PHE A 89 1.19 32.19 9.20
CA PHE A 89 1.38 31.15 8.18
C PHE A 89 1.13 31.64 6.75
N ILE A 90 0.17 32.57 6.56
CA ILE A 90 -0.05 33.22 5.26
C ILE A 90 1.21 33.98 4.85
N GLU A 91 1.70 34.88 5.70
CA GLU A 91 2.90 35.66 5.44
C GLU A 91 4.12 34.75 5.23
N MET A 92 4.25 33.71 6.06
CA MET A 92 5.36 32.76 5.97
C MET A 92 5.34 31.99 4.65
N MET A 93 4.22 31.46 4.19
CA MET A 93 4.19 30.73 2.91
C MET A 93 4.36 31.65 1.70
N GLN A 94 3.82 32.86 1.77
CA GLN A 94 3.99 33.89 0.76
C GLN A 94 5.44 34.37 0.63
N ASN A 95 6.10 34.63 1.75
CA ASN A 95 7.51 35.01 1.75
C ASN A 95 8.41 33.83 1.36
N ASN A 96 8.04 32.58 1.70
CA ASN A 96 8.80 31.42 1.25
C ASN A 96 8.85 31.35 -0.28
N LEU A 97 7.73 31.62 -0.98
CA LEU A 97 7.72 31.71 -2.43
C LEU A 97 8.75 32.73 -2.95
N LYS A 98 8.78 33.91 -2.35
CA LYS A 98 9.73 34.97 -2.69
C LYS A 98 11.17 34.53 -2.48
N TYR A 99 11.53 34.14 -1.25
CA TYR A 99 12.90 33.75 -0.93
C TYR A 99 13.37 32.56 -1.77
N PHE A 100 12.51 31.58 -2.02
CA PHE A 100 12.89 30.43 -2.82
C PHE A 100 13.12 30.80 -4.30
N THR A 101 12.25 31.63 -4.88
CA THR A 101 12.40 32.06 -6.29
C THR A 101 13.61 32.98 -6.51
N ASP A 102 14.00 33.76 -5.50
CA ASP A 102 15.18 34.64 -5.55
C ASP A 102 16.52 33.92 -5.27
N GLN A 103 16.50 32.73 -4.65
CA GLN A 103 17.71 32.04 -4.16
C GLN A 103 18.05 30.79 -5.00
N GLU A 104 18.79 30.97 -6.09
CA GLU A 104 19.19 29.89 -7.00
C GLU A 104 19.96 28.75 -6.30
N ASP A 105 20.85 29.07 -5.36
CA ASP A 105 21.61 28.06 -4.62
C ASP A 105 20.71 27.15 -3.78
N MET A 106 19.64 27.70 -3.21
CA MET A 106 18.65 26.92 -2.48
C MET A 106 17.80 26.05 -3.39
N GLN A 107 17.47 26.52 -4.59
CA GLN A 107 16.79 25.70 -5.61
C GLN A 107 17.64 24.47 -5.97
N GLU A 108 18.95 24.64 -6.15
CA GLU A 108 19.87 23.52 -6.41
C GLU A 108 20.02 22.57 -5.22
N ILE A 109 20.07 23.09 -3.99
CA ILE A 109 20.15 22.25 -2.78
C ILE A 109 18.89 21.38 -2.65
N ILE A 110 17.71 21.95 -2.89
CA ILE A 110 16.44 21.20 -2.90
C ILE A 110 16.41 20.18 -4.05
N LEU A 111 16.88 20.55 -5.25
CA LEU A 111 16.98 19.62 -6.37
C LEU A 111 17.91 18.45 -6.05
N TRP A 112 19.03 18.70 -5.38
CA TRP A 112 19.96 17.67 -4.89
C TRP A 112 19.26 16.72 -3.90
N GLN A 113 18.51 17.24 -2.92
CA GLN A 113 17.75 16.43 -1.96
C GLN A 113 16.79 15.45 -2.64
N MET A 114 16.14 15.87 -3.74
CA MET A 114 15.19 15.03 -4.47
C MET A 114 15.86 14.06 -5.45
N SER A 115 17.06 14.39 -5.95
CA SER A 115 17.72 13.63 -7.02
C SER A 115 18.50 12.42 -6.51
N LYS A 116 18.97 12.43 -5.26
CA LYS A 116 19.77 11.34 -4.69
C LYS A 116 19.65 11.29 -3.18
N LEU A 117 19.53 10.07 -2.64
CA LEU A 117 19.67 9.84 -1.21
C LEU A 117 21.11 10.17 -0.77
N ASP A 118 21.28 11.28 -0.06
CA ASP A 118 22.56 11.75 0.47
C ASP A 118 22.45 12.03 2.00
N PRO A 119 23.36 11.49 2.83
CA PRO A 119 23.29 11.68 4.28
C PRO A 119 23.41 13.13 4.75
N LEU A 120 24.15 13.99 4.05
CA LEU A 120 24.31 15.39 4.42
C LEU A 120 23.00 16.14 4.22
N THR A 121 22.42 16.02 3.02
CA THR A 121 21.19 16.75 2.68
C THR A 121 19.96 16.22 3.44
N ARG A 122 19.92 14.91 3.72
CA ARG A 122 18.89 14.31 4.60
C ARG A 122 18.93 14.92 6.00
N ARG A 123 20.11 15.02 6.62
CA ARG A 123 20.25 15.57 7.98
C ARG A 123 19.80 17.04 8.04
N ILE A 124 20.06 17.81 6.98
CA ILE A 124 19.59 19.19 6.87
C ILE A 124 18.06 19.25 6.78
N SER A 125 17.44 18.38 5.97
CA SER A 125 15.99 18.28 5.88
C SER A 125 15.34 17.89 7.22
N GLU A 126 15.89 16.90 7.93
CA GLU A 126 15.40 16.47 9.25
C GLU A 126 15.50 17.62 10.26
N LYS A 127 16.62 18.37 10.26
CA LYS A 127 16.78 19.55 11.11
C LYS A 127 15.74 20.65 10.81
N ARG A 128 15.39 20.88 9.53
CA ARG A 128 14.34 21.85 9.16
C ARG A 128 12.98 21.44 9.71
N GLU A 129 12.64 20.14 9.63
CA GLU A 129 11.39 19.61 10.19
C GLU A 129 11.37 19.80 11.72
N GLU A 130 12.47 19.50 12.41
CA GLU A 130 12.60 19.72 13.86
C GLU A 130 12.45 21.21 14.24
N GLN A 131 13.06 22.12 13.48
CA GLN A 131 12.99 23.57 13.72
C GLN A 131 11.60 24.14 13.42
N GLY A 132 10.89 23.62 12.41
CA GLY A 132 9.55 24.06 12.02
C GLY A 132 8.43 23.47 12.87
N ALA A 133 8.65 22.33 13.53
CA ALA A 133 7.65 21.64 14.34
C ALA A 133 6.97 22.51 15.41
N PRO A 134 7.68 23.39 16.16
CA PRO A 134 7.03 24.27 17.13
C PRO A 134 5.96 25.17 16.51
N LEU A 135 6.19 25.76 15.33
CA LEU A 135 5.20 26.60 14.64
C LEU A 135 3.99 25.77 14.21
N LEU A 136 4.21 24.57 13.68
CA LEU A 136 3.12 23.67 13.28
C LEU A 136 2.30 23.21 14.49
N ASN A 137 2.94 22.96 15.64
CA ASN A 137 2.25 22.57 16.88
C ASN A 137 1.26 23.64 17.36
N MET A 138 1.50 24.93 17.04
CA MET A 138 0.58 26.02 17.38
C MET A 138 -0.73 25.94 16.58
N THR A 139 -0.71 25.26 15.43
CA THR A 139 -1.90 25.09 14.59
C THR A 139 -2.74 23.89 15.00
N ASP A 140 -2.12 22.85 15.57
CA ASP A 140 -2.79 21.58 15.89
C ASP A 140 -4.09 21.74 16.71
N PRO A 141 -4.20 22.64 17.71
CA PRO A 141 -5.44 22.85 18.46
C PRO A 141 -6.63 23.28 17.58
N TYR A 142 -6.41 24.12 16.56
CA TYR A 142 -7.45 24.64 15.68
C TYR A 142 -7.97 23.60 14.68
N PHE A 143 -7.22 22.51 14.48
CA PHE A 143 -7.57 21.42 13.56
C PHE A 143 -7.81 20.09 14.29
N ALA A 144 -7.76 20.08 15.64
CA ALA A 144 -7.85 18.85 16.42
C ALA A 144 -9.21 18.13 16.25
N GLN A 145 -10.26 18.90 16.01
CA GLN A 145 -11.65 18.43 15.87
C GLN A 145 -12.17 18.51 14.43
N SER A 146 -11.35 18.93 13.47
CA SER A 146 -11.75 18.98 12.07
C SER A 146 -11.19 17.79 11.28
N SER A 147 -11.82 17.50 10.14
CA SER A 147 -11.38 16.51 9.17
C SER A 147 -10.19 17.00 8.31
N TYR A 148 -9.85 18.29 8.41
CA TYR A 148 -8.80 18.94 7.63
C TYR A 148 -7.43 18.80 8.31
N SER A 149 -6.40 18.47 7.52
CA SER A 149 -5.01 18.45 8.01
C SER A 149 -4.25 19.68 7.54
N PHE A 150 -4.01 20.63 8.46
CA PHE A 150 -3.22 21.82 8.17
C PHE A 150 -1.78 21.47 7.74
N ARG A 151 -1.15 20.51 8.42
CA ARG A 151 0.19 20.01 8.08
C ARG A 151 0.26 19.48 6.64
N ALA A 152 -0.78 18.77 6.18
CA ALA A 152 -0.84 18.29 4.80
C ALA A 152 -0.95 19.44 3.79
N LEU A 153 -1.75 20.47 4.09
CA LEU A 153 -1.83 21.66 3.24
C LEU A 153 -0.46 22.36 3.14
N ILE A 154 0.22 22.58 4.26
CA ILE A 154 1.56 23.21 4.27
C ILE A 154 2.55 22.37 3.46
N ALA A 155 2.53 21.05 3.57
CA ALA A 155 3.38 20.18 2.75
C ALA A 155 3.12 20.36 1.24
N ILE A 156 1.86 20.51 0.82
CA ILE A 156 1.48 20.79 -0.58
C ILE A 156 1.99 22.16 -1.02
N ILE A 157 1.78 23.20 -0.20
CA ILE A 157 2.25 24.56 -0.51
C ILE A 157 3.76 24.58 -0.67
N LEU A 158 4.53 24.01 0.28
CA LEU A 158 5.98 23.90 0.19
C LEU A 158 6.43 23.15 -1.07
N SER A 159 5.82 22.00 -1.35
CA SER A 159 6.13 21.19 -2.54
C SER A 159 5.86 21.97 -3.82
N SER A 160 4.76 22.71 -3.88
CA SER A 160 4.42 23.55 -5.03
C SER A 160 5.39 24.71 -5.19
N THR A 161 5.85 25.34 -4.10
CA THR A 161 6.88 26.40 -4.16
C THR A 161 8.17 25.84 -4.75
N TYR A 162 8.61 24.67 -4.27
CA TYR A 162 9.82 24.02 -4.76
C TYR A 162 9.73 23.63 -6.23
N TYR A 163 8.67 22.91 -6.60
CA TYR A 163 8.48 22.45 -7.97
C TYR A 163 8.33 23.62 -8.94
N LEU A 164 7.43 24.57 -8.67
CA LEU A 164 7.19 25.69 -9.58
C LEU A 164 8.41 26.60 -9.70
N GLY A 165 9.12 26.87 -8.59
CA GLY A 165 10.34 27.68 -8.61
C GLY A 165 11.46 27.03 -9.44
N ILE A 166 11.76 25.75 -9.18
CA ILE A 166 12.77 25.01 -9.95
C ILE A 166 12.35 24.87 -11.42
N HIS A 167 11.08 24.60 -11.70
CA HIS A 167 10.56 24.46 -13.07
C HIS A 167 10.69 25.77 -13.86
N ALA A 168 10.29 26.90 -13.26
CA ALA A 168 10.41 28.21 -13.87
C ALA A 168 11.87 28.55 -14.18
N SER A 169 12.79 28.26 -13.26
CA SER A 169 14.23 28.51 -13.42
C SER A 169 14.89 27.61 -14.49
N LYS A 170 14.60 26.31 -14.46
CA LYS A 170 15.28 25.29 -15.28
C LYS A 170 14.61 24.97 -16.61
N ASN A 171 13.30 24.74 -16.59
CA ASN A 171 12.54 24.37 -17.77
C ASN A 171 12.09 25.62 -18.55
N LYS A 172 11.93 26.76 -17.86
CA LYS A 172 11.51 28.04 -18.47
C LYS A 172 10.23 27.92 -19.30
N SER A 173 9.28 27.16 -18.77
CA SER A 173 7.96 26.94 -19.36
C SER A 173 6.87 26.95 -18.29
N SER A 174 5.63 27.10 -18.74
CA SER A 174 4.46 27.19 -17.87
C SER A 174 4.02 25.82 -17.33
N VAL A 175 3.49 25.81 -16.11
CA VAL A 175 2.74 24.68 -15.52
C VAL A 175 1.29 25.11 -15.38
N ALA A 176 0.35 24.37 -15.98
CA ALA A 176 -1.06 24.77 -16.03
C ALA A 176 -1.26 26.21 -16.55
N SER A 177 -0.45 26.59 -17.56
CA SER A 177 -0.41 27.94 -18.13
C SER A 177 0.03 29.06 -17.17
N ILE A 178 0.73 28.71 -16.08
CA ILE A 178 1.33 29.65 -15.12
C ILE A 178 2.86 29.54 -15.19
N ASP A 179 3.56 30.65 -15.40
CA ASP A 179 5.02 30.77 -15.38
C ASP A 179 5.48 31.76 -14.31
N LEU A 180 6.17 31.29 -13.26
CA LEU A 180 6.64 32.15 -12.17
C LEU A 180 7.68 33.20 -12.58
N ASN A 181 8.25 33.12 -13.78
CA ASN A 181 9.08 34.20 -14.32
C ASN A 181 8.23 35.42 -14.74
N GLN A 182 6.92 35.27 -14.89
CA GLN A 182 5.99 36.36 -15.12
C GLN A 182 5.48 36.93 -13.80
N GLN A 183 5.57 38.25 -13.66
CA GLN A 183 5.21 38.93 -12.41
C GLN A 183 3.74 38.73 -12.03
N GLU A 184 2.83 38.71 -13.01
CA GLU A 184 1.40 38.49 -12.80
C GLU A 184 1.10 37.09 -12.22
N ASP A 185 1.73 36.06 -12.81
CA ASP A 185 1.61 34.67 -12.39
C ASP A 185 2.24 34.42 -11.01
N TRP A 186 3.35 35.08 -10.71
CA TRP A 186 3.96 35.04 -9.38
C TRP A 186 3.00 35.59 -8.32
N TRP A 187 2.37 36.75 -8.58
CA TRP A 187 1.39 37.33 -7.67
C TRP A 187 0.13 36.49 -7.54
N LEU A 188 -0.27 35.80 -8.62
CA LEU A 188 -1.39 34.87 -8.59
C LEU A 188 -1.12 33.72 -7.60
N ILE A 189 0.01 33.03 -7.72
CA ILE A 189 0.39 31.94 -6.80
C ILE A 189 0.56 32.45 -5.36
N HIS A 190 1.22 33.59 -5.18
CA HIS A 190 1.37 34.25 -3.89
C HIS A 190 0.02 34.49 -3.20
N LYS A 191 -0.94 35.06 -3.94
CA LYS A 191 -2.31 35.28 -3.45
C LYS A 191 -3.02 33.96 -3.14
N THR A 192 -2.91 32.97 -4.03
CA THR A 192 -3.57 31.66 -3.87
C THR A 192 -3.11 30.93 -2.62
N TYR A 193 -1.83 31.01 -2.23
CA TYR A 193 -1.37 30.43 -0.96
C TYR A 193 -2.10 31.01 0.26
N GLY A 194 -2.29 32.33 0.30
CA GLY A 194 -3.07 32.97 1.34
C GLY A 194 -4.52 32.48 1.35
N GLN A 195 -5.16 32.44 0.18
CA GLN A 195 -6.55 31.98 0.04
C GLN A 195 -6.73 30.51 0.49
N LEU A 196 -5.79 29.62 0.17
CA LEU A 196 -5.86 28.21 0.58
C LEU A 196 -5.77 28.07 2.11
N ILE A 197 -4.87 28.82 2.75
CA ILE A 197 -4.73 28.84 4.21
C ILE A 197 -5.98 29.43 4.86
N GLU A 198 -6.54 30.50 4.32
CA GLU A 198 -7.80 31.08 4.79
C GLU A 198 -8.97 30.09 4.69
N LEU A 199 -9.12 29.45 3.53
CA LEU A 199 -10.19 28.50 3.26
C LEU A 199 -10.16 27.31 4.21
N VAL A 200 -8.99 26.72 4.45
CA VAL A 200 -8.90 25.56 5.34
C VAL A 200 -9.21 25.93 6.79
N TRP A 201 -8.82 27.13 7.21
CA TRP A 201 -9.10 27.63 8.55
C TRP A 201 -10.59 27.90 8.75
N GLN A 202 -11.22 28.55 7.77
CA GLN A 202 -12.67 28.78 7.77
C GLN A 202 -13.44 27.46 7.75
N ALA A 203 -13.01 26.49 6.94
CA ALA A 203 -13.64 25.18 6.86
C ALA A 203 -13.51 24.40 8.18
N ALA A 204 -12.32 24.44 8.81
CA ALA A 204 -12.10 23.81 10.11
C ALA A 204 -12.93 24.48 11.22
N ALA A 205 -13.02 25.81 11.24
CA ALA A 205 -13.83 26.54 12.21
C ALA A 205 -15.34 26.27 12.03
N ARG A 206 -15.82 26.15 10.79
CA ARG A 206 -17.22 25.77 10.50
C ARG A 206 -17.51 24.35 10.99
N GLU A 207 -16.66 23.38 10.64
CA GLU A 207 -16.82 22.00 11.11
C GLU A 207 -16.78 21.92 12.65
N ALA A 208 -15.90 22.71 13.30
CA ALA A 208 -15.83 22.79 14.76
C ALA A 208 -17.12 23.39 15.38
N CYS A 209 -17.69 24.43 14.77
CA CYS A 209 -18.94 25.04 15.23
C CYS A 209 -20.15 24.12 15.03
N GLU A 210 -20.21 23.43 13.90
CA GLU A 210 -21.21 22.38 13.63
C GLU A 210 -21.11 21.25 14.67
N THR A 211 -19.88 20.84 15.05
CA THR A 211 -19.69 19.85 16.11
C THR A 211 -19.98 20.35 17.54
N GLN A 212 -20.05 21.67 17.79
CA GLN A 212 -20.38 22.24 19.11
C GLN A 212 -21.89 22.43 19.31
N GLU A 213 -22.68 22.63 18.26
CA GLU A 213 -24.15 22.52 18.33
C GLU A 213 -24.62 21.06 18.43
N GLU A 214 -23.78 20.11 18.04
CA GLU A 214 -24.04 18.66 18.11
C GLU A 214 -23.46 17.97 19.37
N THR A 215 -23.48 18.61 20.55
CA THR A 215 -23.30 17.86 21.82
C THR A 215 -24.56 17.06 22.19
N GLU A 216 -24.89 16.05 21.38
CA GLU A 216 -25.26 14.67 21.75
C GLU A 216 -25.91 13.94 20.55
N PRO A 217 -25.63 12.64 20.33
CA PRO A 217 -24.52 11.81 20.80
C PRO A 217 -23.86 11.11 19.58
N GLU A 218 -23.24 9.96 19.77
CA GLU A 218 -22.74 9.03 18.74
C GLU A 218 -23.84 8.49 17.77
N LEU A 219 -24.80 9.30 17.33
CA LEU A 219 -25.83 9.00 16.33
C LEU A 219 -25.46 9.56 14.96
N ASN A 220 -24.80 8.75 14.12
CA ASN A 220 -25.25 8.62 12.73
C ASN A 220 -24.73 7.37 12.02
N MET A 221 -23.69 6.69 12.52
CA MET A 221 -23.25 5.43 11.89
C MET A 221 -24.15 4.24 12.26
N ASN A 222 -24.38 4.01 13.56
CA ASN A 222 -25.24 2.90 14.00
C ASN A 222 -26.66 3.09 13.46
N TYR A 223 -27.14 4.33 13.45
CA TYR A 223 -28.42 4.70 12.86
C TYR A 223 -28.48 4.44 11.35
N ALA A 224 -27.48 4.85 10.57
CA ALA A 224 -27.46 4.60 9.11
C ALA A 224 -27.41 3.10 8.79
N PHE A 225 -26.60 2.31 9.52
CA PHE A 225 -26.56 0.85 9.34
C PHE A 225 -27.84 0.17 9.83
N GLU A 226 -28.48 0.65 10.88
CA GLU A 226 -29.77 0.16 11.37
C GLU A 226 -30.89 0.49 10.37
N LYS A 227 -30.91 1.70 9.83
CA LYS A 227 -31.82 2.13 8.77
C LYS A 227 -31.64 1.28 7.51
N LEU A 228 -30.40 1.00 7.10
CA LEU A 228 -30.11 0.08 6.01
C LEU A 228 -30.69 -1.32 6.28
N ARG A 229 -30.50 -1.87 7.49
CA ARG A 229 -31.06 -3.17 7.87
C ARG A 229 -32.59 -3.18 7.83
N ASN A 230 -33.23 -2.11 8.34
CA ASN A 230 -34.69 -1.99 8.36
C ASN A 230 -35.26 -1.88 6.94
N LEU A 231 -34.63 -1.09 6.06
CA LEU A 231 -35.00 -1.00 4.65
C LEU A 231 -34.86 -2.37 3.97
N ALA A 232 -33.76 -3.07 4.21
CA ALA A 232 -33.53 -4.39 3.62
C ALA A 232 -34.55 -5.42 4.09
N ALA A 233 -34.87 -5.44 5.39
CA ALA A 233 -35.91 -6.31 5.95
C ALA A 233 -37.30 -6.01 5.35
N ALA A 234 -37.65 -4.72 5.22
CA ALA A 234 -38.91 -4.30 4.60
C ALA A 234 -38.99 -4.70 3.12
N ILE A 235 -37.88 -4.65 2.38
CA ILE A 235 -37.81 -5.11 0.98
C ILE A 235 -37.95 -6.64 0.90
N ALA A 236 -37.26 -7.37 1.77
CA ALA A 236 -37.29 -8.84 1.79
C ALA A 236 -38.68 -9.41 2.12
N LEU A 237 -39.51 -8.68 2.87
CA LEU A 237 -40.88 -9.06 3.22
C LEU A 237 -41.91 -8.79 2.11
N ARG A 238 -41.56 -8.04 1.06
CA ARG A 238 -42.49 -7.78 -0.05
C ARG A 238 -42.71 -9.08 -0.85
N PRO A 239 -43.95 -9.35 -1.31
CA PRO A 239 -44.19 -10.47 -2.21
C PRO A 239 -43.28 -10.35 -3.44
N PRO A 240 -42.83 -11.47 -4.03
CA PRO A 240 -41.93 -11.43 -5.17
C PRO A 240 -42.55 -10.58 -6.28
N ALA A 241 -41.93 -9.44 -6.56
CA ALA A 241 -42.26 -8.64 -7.72
C ALA A 241 -41.92 -9.43 -9.00
N ASP A 242 -42.51 -9.04 -10.13
CA ASP A 242 -42.24 -9.58 -11.46
C ASP A 242 -40.73 -9.89 -11.65
N ASP A 243 -40.40 -11.13 -12.02
CA ASP A 243 -39.04 -11.69 -12.06
C ASP A 243 -38.06 -10.89 -12.96
N ASN A 244 -38.59 -9.98 -13.77
CA ASN A 244 -37.85 -9.11 -14.68
C ASN A 244 -37.65 -7.66 -14.17
N SER A 245 -38.10 -7.29 -12.98
CA SER A 245 -37.94 -5.92 -12.48
C SER A 245 -36.46 -5.55 -12.30
N THR A 246 -36.05 -4.45 -12.92
CA THR A 246 -34.71 -3.85 -12.78
C THR A 246 -34.70 -2.62 -11.87
N ALA A 247 -35.86 -2.23 -11.33
CA ALA A 247 -35.98 -1.03 -10.52
C ALA A 247 -35.36 -1.23 -9.13
N VAL A 248 -34.46 -0.32 -8.74
CA VAL A 248 -33.87 -0.27 -7.40
C VAL A 248 -34.83 0.47 -6.48
N ASN A 249 -34.91 0.05 -5.21
CA ASN A 249 -35.61 0.83 -4.21
C ASN A 249 -34.86 2.16 -3.95
N ALA A 250 -35.45 3.28 -4.36
CA ALA A 250 -34.83 4.61 -4.25
C ALA A 250 -34.38 4.97 -2.81
N ALA A 251 -35.11 4.50 -1.79
CA ALA A 251 -34.74 4.73 -0.40
C ALA A 251 -33.49 3.92 0.00
N LEU A 252 -33.36 2.69 -0.51
CA LEU A 252 -32.16 1.86 -0.31
C LEU A 252 -30.94 2.47 -1.01
N GLU A 253 -31.12 2.95 -2.25
CA GLU A 253 -30.05 3.60 -3.01
C GLU A 253 -29.56 4.87 -2.31
N THR A 254 -30.49 5.73 -1.87
CA THR A 254 -30.17 6.94 -1.11
C THR A 254 -29.42 6.60 0.18
N GLU A 255 -29.85 5.56 0.90
CA GLU A 255 -29.17 5.16 2.13
C GLU A 255 -27.77 4.58 1.86
N CYS A 256 -27.57 3.85 0.76
CA CYS A 256 -26.24 3.38 0.37
C CYS A 256 -25.29 4.54 0.02
N GLN A 257 -25.79 5.58 -0.63
CA GLN A 257 -25.02 6.80 -0.91
C GLN A 257 -24.66 7.56 0.39
N ASN A 258 -25.62 7.65 1.31
CA ASN A 258 -25.38 8.22 2.64
C ASN A 258 -24.30 7.45 3.39
N LEU A 259 -24.41 6.12 3.43
CA LEU A 259 -23.44 5.25 4.08
C LEU A 259 -22.04 5.35 3.47
N ASP A 260 -21.91 5.48 2.16
CA ASP A 260 -20.62 5.72 1.50
C ASP A 260 -19.92 6.97 2.06
N MET A 261 -20.66 8.08 2.16
CA MET A 261 -20.16 9.34 2.71
C MET A 261 -19.81 9.22 4.20
N VAL A 262 -20.73 8.69 5.01
CA VAL A 262 -20.55 8.55 6.47
C VAL A 262 -19.37 7.62 6.79
N MET A 263 -19.24 6.51 6.06
CA MET A 263 -18.11 5.60 6.23
C MET A 263 -16.78 6.25 5.86
N ALA A 264 -16.72 6.98 4.74
CA ALA A 264 -15.52 7.69 4.32
C ALA A 264 -15.08 8.73 5.35
N GLN A 265 -16.01 9.56 5.83
CA GLN A 265 -15.74 10.57 6.86
C GLN A 265 -15.24 9.94 8.16
N HIS A 266 -15.87 8.86 8.62
CA HIS A 266 -15.45 8.19 9.85
C HIS A 266 -14.05 7.59 9.71
N LEU A 267 -13.75 6.96 8.58
CA LEU A 267 -12.43 6.40 8.30
C LEU A 267 -11.32 7.46 8.35
N LEU A 268 -11.59 8.69 7.87
CA LEU A 268 -10.64 9.81 7.96
C LEU A 268 -10.35 10.23 9.41
N LYS A 269 -11.32 10.08 10.32
CA LYS A 269 -11.16 10.39 11.76
C LYS A 269 -10.35 9.33 12.51
N LEU A 270 -10.21 8.11 11.98
CA LEU A 270 -9.51 7.01 12.66
C LEU A 270 -7.98 7.09 12.49
N LYS A 271 -7.29 7.40 13.59
CA LYS A 271 -5.82 7.59 13.61
C LYS A 271 -4.99 6.31 13.73
N SER A 272 -5.59 5.13 13.98
CA SER A 272 -4.85 3.89 14.23
C SER A 272 -5.26 2.71 13.34
N LYS A 273 -4.26 1.94 12.90
CA LYS A 273 -4.42 0.75 12.05
C LYS A 273 -5.39 -0.27 12.64
N THR A 274 -5.34 -0.48 13.95
CA THR A 274 -6.21 -1.44 14.66
C THR A 274 -7.66 -0.97 14.65
N ARG A 275 -7.92 0.33 14.92
CA ARG A 275 -9.29 0.88 14.90
C ARG A 275 -9.90 0.81 13.51
N ILE A 276 -9.12 1.12 12.46
CA ILE A 276 -9.56 0.98 11.06
C ILE A 276 -9.94 -0.47 10.76
N LYS A 277 -9.12 -1.45 11.18
CA LYS A 277 -9.43 -2.88 10.98
C LYS A 277 -10.70 -3.31 11.70
N THR A 278 -10.86 -2.95 12.98
CA THR A 278 -12.06 -3.28 13.77
C THR A 278 -13.32 -2.67 13.15
N TYR A 279 -13.24 -1.40 12.75
CA TYR A 279 -14.31 -0.70 12.07
C TYR A 279 -14.74 -1.41 10.78
N LEU A 280 -13.79 -1.69 9.90
CA LEU A 280 -14.07 -2.37 8.64
C LEU A 280 -14.59 -3.78 8.85
N TYR A 281 -14.08 -4.50 9.85
CA TYR A 281 -14.58 -5.82 10.20
C TYR A 281 -16.09 -5.78 10.50
N ILE A 282 -16.52 -4.93 11.43
CA ILE A 282 -17.94 -4.83 11.84
C ILE A 282 -18.84 -4.43 10.66
N ASN A 283 -18.43 -3.38 9.95
CA ASN A 283 -19.29 -2.74 8.95
C ASN A 283 -19.34 -3.53 7.64
N LEU A 284 -18.22 -4.09 7.17
CA LEU A 284 -18.23 -4.92 5.97
C LEU A 284 -19.04 -6.22 6.21
N HIS A 285 -18.92 -6.86 7.37
CA HIS A 285 -19.77 -8.02 7.69
C HIS A 285 -21.26 -7.66 7.72
N THR A 286 -21.61 -6.47 8.20
CA THR A 286 -22.99 -5.98 8.15
C THR A 286 -23.47 -5.78 6.72
N LEU A 287 -22.68 -5.13 5.86
CA LEU A 287 -23.02 -4.95 4.44
C LEU A 287 -23.19 -6.29 3.72
N VAL A 288 -22.33 -7.28 3.98
CA VAL A 288 -22.48 -8.63 3.41
C VAL A 288 -23.79 -9.27 3.86
N SER A 289 -24.13 -9.19 5.16
CA SER A 289 -25.38 -9.74 5.68
C SER A 289 -26.61 -9.11 5.03
N VAL A 290 -26.60 -7.79 4.84
CA VAL A 290 -27.69 -7.07 4.18
C VAL A 290 -27.77 -7.46 2.70
N CYS A 291 -26.63 -7.49 2.01
CA CYS A 291 -26.55 -7.91 0.61
C CYS A 291 -27.12 -9.32 0.41
N ASP A 292 -26.76 -10.27 1.28
CA ASP A 292 -27.26 -11.65 1.23
C ASP A 292 -28.76 -11.75 1.56
N SER A 293 -29.30 -10.91 2.46
CA SER A 293 -30.75 -10.89 2.74
C SER A 293 -31.60 -10.39 1.58
N LEU A 294 -31.01 -9.56 0.72
CA LEU A 294 -31.66 -9.00 -0.46
C LEU A 294 -31.47 -9.89 -1.70
N TYR A 295 -30.69 -10.95 -1.59
CA TYR A 295 -30.35 -11.81 -2.72
C TYR A 295 -31.29 -13.02 -2.80
N ASP A 296 -31.97 -13.14 -3.94
CA ASP A 296 -32.77 -14.29 -4.31
C ASP A 296 -32.16 -14.98 -5.54
N PRO A 297 -31.68 -16.24 -5.42
CA PRO A 297 -31.07 -16.97 -6.54
C PRO A 297 -32.06 -17.36 -7.63
N LEU A 298 -33.37 -17.34 -7.36
CA LEU A 298 -34.40 -17.64 -8.37
C LEU A 298 -34.66 -16.44 -9.30
N ARG A 299 -34.38 -15.22 -8.82
CA ARG A 299 -34.57 -14.00 -9.61
C ARG A 299 -33.47 -13.82 -10.64
N LYS A 300 -33.87 -13.43 -11.86
CA LYS A 300 -32.93 -13.10 -12.94
C LYS A 300 -32.12 -11.85 -12.62
N HIS A 301 -32.76 -10.86 -12.01
CA HIS A 301 -32.16 -9.59 -11.60
C HIS A 301 -32.33 -9.38 -10.11
N ASN A 302 -31.26 -8.91 -9.46
CA ASN A 302 -31.22 -8.65 -8.02
C ASN A 302 -30.71 -7.20 -7.79
N PRO A 303 -31.47 -6.17 -8.22
CA PRO A 303 -30.99 -4.79 -8.27
C PRO A 303 -30.64 -4.23 -6.87
N ASP A 304 -31.45 -4.53 -5.87
CA ASP A 304 -31.22 -4.08 -4.49
C ASP A 304 -29.95 -4.70 -3.87
N ALA A 305 -29.75 -6.02 -4.03
CA ALA A 305 -28.52 -6.69 -3.59
C ALA A 305 -27.28 -6.21 -4.35
N HIS A 306 -27.40 -5.89 -5.66
CA HIS A 306 -26.31 -5.26 -6.42
C HIS A 306 -25.95 -3.88 -5.89
N THR A 307 -26.94 -3.09 -5.45
CA THR A 307 -26.71 -1.74 -4.91
C THR A 307 -25.84 -1.81 -3.65
N VAL A 308 -26.17 -2.72 -2.73
CA VAL A 308 -25.35 -2.96 -1.52
C VAL A 308 -24.00 -3.57 -1.87
N LEU A 309 -23.93 -4.48 -2.86
CA LEU A 309 -22.67 -5.02 -3.35
C LEU A 309 -21.75 -3.93 -3.92
N ASN A 310 -22.29 -2.95 -4.65
CA ASN A 310 -21.52 -1.85 -5.22
C ASN A 310 -20.89 -0.97 -4.13
N LEU A 311 -21.65 -0.67 -3.06
CA LEU A 311 -21.13 0.01 -1.88
C LEU A 311 -19.98 -0.80 -1.24
N LEU A 312 -20.21 -2.09 -0.99
CA LEU A 312 -19.19 -2.99 -0.46
C LEU A 312 -17.92 -2.98 -1.32
N ASP A 313 -18.06 -3.08 -2.65
CA ASP A 313 -16.95 -3.09 -3.59
C ASP A 313 -16.20 -1.75 -3.65
N LYS A 314 -16.90 -0.61 -3.54
CA LYS A 314 -16.29 0.72 -3.48
C LYS A 314 -15.40 0.86 -2.24
N VAL A 315 -15.93 0.55 -1.06
CA VAL A 315 -15.16 0.58 0.20
C VAL A 315 -13.98 -0.39 0.14
N ARG A 316 -14.20 -1.59 -0.41
CA ARG A 316 -13.17 -2.64 -0.57
C ARG A 316 -12.03 -2.19 -1.47
N GLN A 317 -12.31 -1.53 -2.59
CA GLN A 317 -11.29 -1.10 -3.57
C GLN A 317 -10.43 0.03 -3.03
N GLN A 318 -11.02 0.98 -2.31
CA GLN A 318 -10.31 2.12 -1.73
C GLN A 318 -9.33 1.68 -0.61
N LEU A 319 -9.64 0.60 0.10
CA LEU A 319 -8.91 0.17 1.31
C LEU A 319 -8.19 -1.18 1.12
N ASN A 320 -7.67 -1.42 -0.09
CA ASN A 320 -6.91 -2.63 -0.42
C ASN A 320 -5.80 -2.89 0.61
N GLY A 321 -5.91 -3.99 1.36
CA GLY A 321 -4.96 -4.40 2.41
C GLY A 321 -5.50 -4.34 3.84
N TYR A 322 -6.68 -3.74 4.05
CA TYR A 322 -7.37 -3.69 5.36
C TYR A 322 -8.59 -4.63 5.44
N ILE A 323 -8.96 -5.26 4.32
CA ILE A 323 -10.10 -6.17 4.23
C ILE A 323 -9.82 -7.41 5.09
N PRO A 324 -10.73 -7.81 6.00
CA PRO A 324 -10.60 -9.05 6.75
C PRO A 324 -10.55 -10.28 5.84
N ASP A 325 -9.66 -11.22 6.13
CA ASP A 325 -9.51 -12.44 5.34
C ASP A 325 -10.72 -13.38 5.51
N ASP A 326 -11.36 -13.33 6.68
CA ASP A 326 -12.54 -14.08 7.10
C ASP A 326 -13.87 -13.40 6.73
N LEU A 327 -13.82 -12.25 6.03
CA LEU A 327 -15.00 -11.60 5.49
C LEU A 327 -15.74 -12.58 4.57
N ILE A 328 -17.05 -12.77 4.80
CA ILE A 328 -17.86 -13.67 3.97
C ILE A 328 -17.96 -13.10 2.55
N VAL A 329 -17.82 -13.94 1.53
CA VAL A 329 -18.09 -13.55 0.15
C VAL A 329 -19.61 -13.45 -0.06
N PRO A 330 -20.17 -12.29 -0.48
CA PRO A 330 -21.60 -12.18 -0.76
C PRO A 330 -22.06 -13.20 -1.80
N ARG A 331 -23.25 -13.78 -1.60
CA ARG A 331 -23.83 -14.83 -2.46
C ARG A 331 -23.99 -14.36 -3.90
N ILE A 332 -24.49 -13.14 -4.10
CA ILE A 332 -24.66 -12.55 -5.43
C ILE A 332 -23.33 -12.37 -6.17
N PHE A 333 -22.29 -11.91 -5.45
CA PHE A 333 -20.94 -11.80 -5.99
C PHE A 333 -20.40 -13.17 -6.37
N ARG A 334 -20.58 -14.15 -5.47
CA ARG A 334 -20.15 -15.52 -5.66
C ARG A 334 -20.79 -16.15 -6.90
N ASP A 335 -22.10 -16.00 -7.09
CA ASP A 335 -22.81 -16.58 -8.22
C ASP A 335 -22.37 -15.95 -9.55
N SER A 336 -22.17 -14.64 -9.56
CA SER A 336 -21.60 -13.91 -10.71
C SER A 336 -20.19 -14.43 -11.05
N LYS A 337 -19.29 -14.52 -10.07
CA LYS A 337 -17.91 -15.00 -10.29
C LYS A 337 -17.85 -16.50 -10.60
N ASN A 338 -18.70 -17.32 -10.00
CA ASN A 338 -18.75 -18.75 -10.26
C ASN A 338 -19.10 -19.00 -11.73
N LYS A 339 -20.06 -18.26 -12.33
CA LYS A 339 -20.35 -18.36 -13.77
C LYS A 339 -19.11 -18.14 -14.64
N VAL A 340 -18.26 -17.17 -14.29
CA VAL A 340 -16.99 -16.92 -14.99
C VAL A 340 -16.02 -18.09 -14.82
N PHE A 341 -15.84 -18.55 -13.58
CA PHE A 341 -14.95 -19.67 -13.28
C PHE A 341 -15.41 -20.99 -13.94
N GLN A 342 -16.71 -21.27 -14.02
CA GLN A 342 -17.22 -22.48 -14.68
C GLN A 342 -16.93 -22.46 -16.18
N ARG A 343 -17.04 -21.30 -16.85
CA ARG A 343 -16.64 -21.17 -18.27
C ARG A 343 -15.15 -21.47 -18.45
N GLN A 344 -14.30 -20.91 -17.59
CA GLN A 344 -12.86 -21.17 -17.61
C GLN A 344 -12.53 -22.64 -17.32
N LEU A 345 -13.26 -23.26 -16.39
CA LEU A 345 -13.13 -24.67 -16.05
C LEU A 345 -13.49 -25.59 -17.21
N GLY A 346 -14.48 -25.21 -18.04
CA GLY A 346 -14.82 -25.95 -19.25
C GLY A 346 -13.65 -26.03 -20.24
N ILE A 347 -12.98 -24.90 -20.45
CA ILE A 347 -11.77 -24.82 -21.30
C ILE A 347 -10.63 -25.65 -20.68
N LEU A 348 -10.44 -25.54 -19.36
CA LEU A 348 -9.45 -26.29 -18.60
C LEU A 348 -9.64 -27.80 -18.78
N LYS A 349 -10.86 -28.30 -18.59
CA LYS A 349 -11.21 -29.72 -18.72
C LYS A 349 -10.94 -30.24 -20.13
N ALA A 350 -11.32 -29.49 -21.17
CA ALA A 350 -11.10 -29.90 -22.55
C ALA A 350 -9.60 -30.11 -22.83
N LYS A 351 -8.75 -29.20 -22.35
CA LYS A 351 -7.29 -29.30 -22.50
C LYS A 351 -6.69 -30.39 -21.62
N LEU A 352 -7.13 -30.52 -20.37
CA LEU A 352 -6.67 -31.57 -19.46
C LEU A 352 -7.01 -32.97 -19.98
N ASN A 353 -8.15 -33.16 -20.65
CA ASN A 353 -8.52 -34.43 -21.27
C ASN A 353 -7.66 -34.76 -22.51
N ALA A 354 -7.06 -33.77 -23.17
CA ALA A 354 -6.12 -33.99 -24.26
C ALA A 354 -4.75 -34.47 -23.75
N VAL A 355 -4.43 -34.19 -22.49
CA VAL A 355 -3.21 -34.66 -21.81
C VAL A 355 -3.53 -35.96 -21.07
N LYS A 356 -2.67 -36.98 -21.17
CA LYS A 356 -2.84 -38.27 -20.48
C LYS A 356 -2.48 -38.17 -18.97
N LEU A 357 -3.20 -37.35 -18.21
CA LEU A 357 -3.04 -37.25 -16.75
C LEU A 357 -3.88 -38.29 -16.01
N ASN A 358 -3.45 -38.68 -14.81
CA ASN A 358 -4.24 -39.52 -13.92
C ASN A 358 -5.62 -38.91 -13.58
N ASP A 359 -6.70 -39.67 -13.74
CA ASP A 359 -8.08 -39.24 -13.46
C ASP A 359 -8.29 -38.75 -12.02
N ALA A 360 -7.60 -39.34 -11.04
CA ALA A 360 -7.67 -38.89 -9.66
C ALA A 360 -7.06 -37.50 -9.49
N LEU A 361 -5.96 -37.20 -10.19
CA LEU A 361 -5.35 -35.87 -10.18
C LEU A 361 -6.25 -34.84 -10.86
N VAL A 362 -6.87 -35.17 -11.99
CA VAL A 362 -7.84 -34.29 -12.66
C VAL A 362 -9.00 -33.96 -11.73
N LYS A 363 -9.57 -34.94 -11.01
CA LYS A 363 -10.64 -34.69 -10.02
C LYS A 363 -10.21 -33.73 -8.92
N LEU A 364 -8.95 -33.80 -8.45
CA LEU A 364 -8.42 -32.89 -7.43
C LEU A 364 -8.33 -31.44 -7.94
N LEU A 365 -7.95 -31.23 -9.21
CA LEU A 365 -7.88 -29.91 -9.83
C LEU A 365 -9.23 -29.20 -9.92
N LEU A 366 -10.33 -29.95 -10.02
CA LEU A 366 -11.68 -29.40 -10.07
C LEU A 366 -12.18 -28.93 -8.70
N LYS A 367 -11.62 -29.46 -7.61
CA LYS A 367 -12.15 -29.30 -6.26
C LYS A 367 -12.25 -27.85 -5.79
N PRO A 368 -11.27 -26.95 -6.01
CA PRO A 368 -11.39 -25.54 -5.63
C PRO A 368 -12.58 -24.83 -6.30
N TYR A 369 -12.84 -25.14 -7.57
CA TYR A 369 -13.96 -24.57 -8.31
C TYR A 369 -15.30 -25.10 -7.82
N LEU A 370 -15.38 -26.41 -7.58
CA LEU A 370 -16.59 -27.04 -7.03
C LEU A 370 -16.91 -26.52 -5.63
N ARG A 371 -15.89 -26.40 -4.77
CA ARG A 371 -16.02 -25.79 -3.43
C ARG A 371 -16.57 -24.36 -3.52
N PHE A 372 -16.02 -23.54 -4.42
CA PHE A 372 -16.51 -22.18 -4.62
C PHE A 372 -17.89 -22.14 -5.31
N GLY A 373 -18.31 -23.17 -6.02
CA GLY A 373 -19.64 -23.25 -6.62
C GLY A 373 -20.74 -23.79 -5.70
N ASP A 374 -20.40 -24.42 -4.58
CA ASP A 374 -21.38 -25.08 -3.70
C ASP A 374 -22.13 -24.08 -2.80
N PRO A 375 -23.44 -23.85 -3.03
CA PRO A 375 -24.20 -22.86 -2.27
C PRO A 375 -24.32 -23.18 -0.78
N LYS A 376 -24.08 -24.43 -0.36
CA LYS A 376 -24.16 -24.86 1.05
C LYS A 376 -22.93 -24.45 1.86
N LEU A 377 -21.80 -24.23 1.19
CA LEU A 377 -20.54 -23.89 1.86
C LEU A 377 -20.43 -22.39 2.08
N ARG A 378 -20.02 -21.98 3.27
CA ARG A 378 -19.63 -20.59 3.55
C ARG A 378 -18.23 -20.35 2.98
N MET A 379 -18.09 -19.31 2.18
CA MET A 379 -16.81 -18.93 1.57
C MET A 379 -16.32 -17.61 2.14
N GLU A 380 -15.07 -17.58 2.56
CA GLU A 380 -14.40 -16.39 3.05
C GLU A 380 -13.64 -15.69 1.92
N TRP A 381 -13.33 -14.41 2.10
CA TRP A 381 -12.63 -13.61 1.11
C TRP A 381 -11.22 -14.16 0.83
N GLY A 382 -10.58 -14.74 1.86
CA GLY A 382 -9.37 -15.53 1.74
C GLY A 382 -9.49 -16.67 0.73
N ASP A 383 -10.60 -17.42 0.75
CA ASP A 383 -10.84 -18.51 -0.19
C ASP A 383 -10.97 -18.01 -1.64
N PHE A 384 -11.68 -16.90 -1.85
CA PHE A 384 -11.81 -16.29 -3.18
C PHE A 384 -10.45 -15.82 -3.72
N LYS A 385 -9.64 -15.18 -2.88
CA LYS A 385 -8.28 -14.77 -3.22
C LYS A 385 -7.39 -15.97 -3.57
N TYR A 386 -7.52 -17.07 -2.82
CA TYR A 386 -6.83 -18.32 -3.11
C TYR A 386 -7.25 -18.87 -4.48
N LEU A 387 -8.56 -19.01 -4.73
CA LEU A 387 -9.08 -19.54 -5.99
C LEU A 387 -8.62 -18.72 -7.19
N ARG A 388 -8.57 -17.39 -7.09
CA ARG A 388 -8.06 -16.53 -8.18
C ARG A 388 -6.59 -16.84 -8.51
N LYS A 389 -5.74 -17.04 -7.49
CA LYS A 389 -4.34 -17.42 -7.69
C LYS A 389 -4.22 -18.84 -8.27
N PHE A 390 -5.00 -19.76 -7.72
CA PHE A 390 -5.09 -21.14 -8.20
C PHE A 390 -5.43 -21.18 -9.68
N ASN A 391 -6.52 -20.51 -10.07
CA ASN A 391 -7.00 -20.44 -11.44
C ASN A 391 -5.95 -19.86 -12.40
N LYS A 392 -5.31 -18.74 -12.02
CA LYS A 392 -4.25 -18.13 -12.84
C LYS A 392 -3.08 -19.10 -13.05
N ARG A 393 -2.64 -19.80 -12.00
CA ARG A 393 -1.53 -20.75 -12.14
C ARG A 393 -1.92 -21.98 -12.97
N MET A 394 -3.14 -22.50 -12.80
CA MET A 394 -3.62 -23.64 -13.59
C MET A 394 -3.72 -23.29 -15.07
N GLN A 395 -4.18 -22.07 -15.41
CA GLN A 395 -4.19 -21.60 -16.80
C GLN A 395 -2.77 -21.58 -17.40
N LEU A 396 -1.79 -21.03 -16.66
CA LEU A 396 -0.39 -21.01 -17.10
C LEU A 396 0.18 -22.43 -17.26
N CYS A 397 -0.08 -23.34 -16.32
CA CYS A 397 0.40 -24.72 -16.41
C CYS A 397 -0.13 -25.45 -17.65
N ILE A 398 -1.29 -25.06 -18.18
CA ILE A 398 -1.91 -25.69 -19.35
C ILE A 398 -1.50 -25.04 -20.66
N GLU A 399 -0.87 -23.87 -20.60
CA GLU A 399 -0.24 -23.22 -21.76
C GLU A 399 1.19 -23.71 -22.01
N GLU A 400 1.80 -24.40 -21.04
CA GLU A 400 3.11 -25.02 -21.20
C GLU A 400 3.04 -26.19 -22.21
N PRO A 401 4.00 -26.32 -23.15
CA PRO A 401 3.93 -27.31 -24.23
C PRO A 401 4.01 -28.76 -23.75
N ASP A 402 4.68 -29.03 -22.63
CA ASP A 402 4.94 -30.37 -22.08
C ASP A 402 4.24 -30.59 -20.72
N VAL A 403 2.92 -30.40 -20.67
CA VAL A 403 2.15 -30.62 -19.43
C VAL A 403 2.25 -32.08 -18.98
N ASN A 404 2.80 -32.31 -17.78
CA ASN A 404 2.89 -33.63 -17.17
C ASN A 404 2.44 -33.59 -15.69
N GLU A 405 2.32 -34.76 -15.08
CA GLU A 405 1.87 -34.87 -13.68
C GLU A 405 2.80 -34.16 -12.70
N GLU A 406 4.12 -34.22 -12.92
CA GLU A 406 5.11 -33.63 -12.03
C GLU A 406 5.00 -32.10 -11.98
N LEU A 407 4.80 -31.45 -13.13
CA LEU A 407 4.57 -30.02 -13.24
C LEU A 407 3.33 -29.60 -12.44
N VAL A 408 2.23 -30.35 -12.58
CA VAL A 408 0.97 -30.10 -11.87
C VAL A 408 1.14 -30.30 -10.37
N LEU A 409 1.81 -31.38 -9.93
CA LEU A 409 2.08 -31.63 -8.52
C LEU A 409 2.91 -30.51 -7.90
N ASN A 410 3.99 -30.09 -8.56
CA ASN A 410 4.84 -28.98 -8.11
C ASN A 410 4.06 -27.66 -8.04
N ALA A 411 3.18 -27.39 -9.01
CA ALA A 411 2.31 -26.22 -8.97
C ALA A 411 1.34 -26.26 -7.78
N LEU A 412 0.73 -27.41 -7.49
CA LEU A 412 -0.18 -27.59 -6.34
C LEU A 412 0.55 -27.43 -4.99
N LEU A 413 1.76 -27.96 -4.87
CA LEU A 413 2.61 -27.76 -3.70
C LEU A 413 3.00 -26.30 -3.51
N GLY A 414 3.45 -25.63 -4.58
CA GLY A 414 3.79 -24.21 -4.56
C GLY A 414 2.60 -23.30 -4.26
N LEU A 415 1.38 -23.72 -4.64
CA LEU A 415 0.13 -23.04 -4.31
C LEU A 415 -0.32 -23.27 -2.86
N GLY A 416 0.27 -24.22 -2.12
CA GLY A 416 -0.16 -24.56 -0.77
C GLY A 416 -1.48 -25.35 -0.74
N PHE A 417 -1.72 -26.20 -1.73
CA PHE A 417 -2.94 -27.02 -1.84
C PHE A 417 -2.95 -28.16 -0.81
N ASN A 418 -3.28 -27.86 0.43
CA ASN A 418 -3.26 -28.77 1.59
C ASN A 418 -4.56 -29.58 1.76
N ASP A 419 -5.12 -30.06 0.66
CA ASP A 419 -6.30 -30.93 0.69
C ASP A 419 -5.94 -32.37 1.09
N THR A 420 -6.77 -33.01 1.92
CA THR A 420 -6.48 -34.35 2.46
C THR A 420 -6.42 -35.43 1.36
N PRO A 421 -7.39 -35.53 0.44
CA PRO A 421 -7.28 -36.37 -0.75
C PRO A 421 -6.01 -36.14 -1.59
N PHE A 422 -5.57 -34.90 -1.75
CA PHE A 422 -4.34 -34.59 -2.50
C PHE A 422 -3.08 -35.08 -1.78
N ILE A 423 -3.00 -34.85 -0.47
CA ILE A 423 -1.90 -35.37 0.37
C ILE A 423 -1.85 -36.91 0.27
N HIS A 424 -3.00 -37.57 0.35
CA HIS A 424 -3.08 -39.02 0.19
C HIS A 424 -2.67 -39.50 -1.20
N TYR A 425 -3.05 -38.79 -2.27
CA TYR A 425 -2.59 -39.06 -3.63
C TYR A 425 -1.04 -39.00 -3.70
N CYS A 426 -0.43 -37.98 -3.12
CA CYS A 426 1.03 -37.86 -3.06
C CYS A 426 1.67 -39.04 -2.29
N PHE A 427 1.09 -39.46 -1.16
CA PHE A 427 1.57 -40.64 -0.42
C PHE A 427 1.50 -41.91 -1.25
N GLN A 428 0.40 -42.15 -1.95
CA GLN A 428 0.26 -43.34 -2.81
C GLN A 428 1.29 -43.34 -3.95
N GLN A 429 1.52 -42.20 -4.59
CA GLN A 429 2.51 -42.05 -5.66
C GLN A 429 3.95 -42.26 -5.18
N MET A 430 4.29 -41.73 -4.00
CA MET A 430 5.60 -41.98 -3.40
C MET A 430 5.74 -43.46 -3.00
N ARG A 431 4.73 -44.05 -2.35
CA ARG A 431 4.74 -45.45 -1.93
C ARG A 431 4.88 -46.42 -3.10
N SER A 432 4.15 -46.21 -4.20
CA SER A 432 4.25 -47.06 -5.39
C SER A 432 5.66 -47.04 -5.96
N LYS A 433 6.28 -45.86 -6.08
CA LYS A 433 7.67 -45.71 -6.56
C LYS A 433 8.70 -46.31 -5.60
N ILE A 434 8.50 -46.20 -4.29
CA ILE A 434 9.38 -46.78 -3.27
C ILE A 434 9.28 -48.31 -3.26
N ALA A 435 8.09 -48.88 -3.47
CA ALA A 435 7.87 -50.33 -3.49
C ALA A 435 8.65 -51.04 -4.61
N VAL A 436 8.95 -50.34 -5.71
CA VAL A 436 9.76 -50.87 -6.83
C VAL A 436 11.23 -51.07 -6.43
N ALA A 437 11.74 -50.35 -5.42
CA ALA A 437 13.13 -50.50 -5.00
C ALA A 437 13.37 -51.84 -4.27
N GLU A 438 14.36 -52.59 -4.77
CA GLU A 438 14.66 -53.97 -4.37
C GLU A 438 15.21 -54.10 -2.95
N ASN A 439 15.95 -53.10 -2.47
CA ASN A 439 16.63 -53.15 -1.17
C ASN A 439 16.29 -51.95 -0.27
N ILE A 440 16.55 -52.10 1.04
CA ILE A 440 16.26 -51.08 2.07
C ILE A 440 17.03 -49.77 1.80
N GLY A 441 18.27 -49.86 1.30
CA GLY A 441 19.10 -48.68 1.01
C GLY A 441 18.55 -47.83 -0.13
N GLY A 442 18.07 -48.44 -1.22
CA GLY A 442 17.45 -47.73 -2.34
C GLY A 442 16.13 -47.05 -1.95
N ARG A 443 15.37 -47.65 -1.04
CA ARG A 443 14.16 -47.03 -0.47
C ARG A 443 14.49 -45.79 0.36
N GLU A 444 15.56 -45.88 1.17
CA GLU A 444 16.07 -44.76 1.98
C GLU A 444 16.56 -43.60 1.08
N GLU A 445 17.29 -43.89 0.01
CA GLU A 445 17.77 -42.90 -0.95
C GLU A 445 16.62 -42.18 -1.68
N LEU A 446 15.59 -42.93 -2.13
CA LEU A 446 14.41 -42.35 -2.76
C LEU A 446 13.63 -41.43 -1.82
N LEU A 447 13.45 -41.83 -0.55
CA LEU A 447 12.81 -40.99 0.46
C LEU A 447 13.60 -39.70 0.72
N MET A 448 14.93 -39.77 0.78
CA MET A 448 15.78 -38.58 0.91
C MET A 448 15.67 -37.65 -0.31
N LYS A 449 15.60 -38.20 -1.53
CA LYS A 449 15.36 -37.43 -2.76
C LYS A 449 14.01 -36.72 -2.72
N TYR A 450 12.93 -37.41 -2.35
CA TYR A 450 11.61 -36.76 -2.19
C TYR A 450 11.63 -35.69 -1.12
N ARG A 451 12.29 -35.95 0.01
CA ARG A 451 12.44 -34.97 1.10
C ARG A 451 13.12 -33.69 0.62
N ALA A 452 14.19 -33.82 -0.16
CA ALA A 452 14.90 -32.68 -0.74
C ALA A 452 14.02 -31.93 -1.76
N ALA A 453 13.39 -32.66 -2.68
CA ALA A 453 12.52 -32.07 -3.71
C ALA A 453 11.35 -31.28 -3.09
N ILE A 454 10.65 -31.84 -2.10
CA ILE A 454 9.55 -31.19 -1.39
C ILE A 454 10.00 -29.89 -0.70
N LYS A 455 11.19 -29.89 -0.09
CA LYS A 455 11.77 -28.69 0.56
C LYS A 455 12.21 -27.61 -0.42
N GLN A 456 12.50 -27.98 -1.67
CA GLN A 456 12.97 -27.08 -2.72
C GLN A 456 11.84 -26.54 -3.60
N VAL A 457 10.59 -26.96 -3.38
CA VAL A 457 9.44 -26.44 -4.14
C VAL A 457 9.35 -24.92 -4.01
N VAL A 458 9.28 -24.24 -5.15
CA VAL A 458 9.11 -22.78 -5.21
C VAL A 458 7.74 -22.41 -4.66
N GLN A 459 7.72 -21.63 -3.57
CA GLN A 459 6.48 -21.14 -2.98
C GLN A 459 5.86 -20.03 -3.86
N LEU A 460 4.71 -20.33 -4.47
CA LEU A 460 3.97 -19.39 -5.32
C LEU A 460 3.05 -18.46 -4.51
N THR A 461 2.64 -18.89 -3.32
CA THR A 461 1.80 -18.09 -2.42
C THR A 461 2.01 -18.51 -0.96
N LYS A 462 1.81 -17.55 -0.04
CA LYS A 462 1.76 -17.81 1.42
C LYS A 462 0.39 -18.33 1.88
N MET A 463 -0.60 -18.32 1.00
CA MET A 463 -1.96 -18.77 1.28
C MET A 463 -2.06 -20.29 1.26
N ARG A 464 -3.12 -20.83 1.87
CA ARG A 464 -3.42 -22.25 1.89
C ARG A 464 -4.81 -22.48 1.30
N PHE A 465 -5.05 -23.67 0.77
CA PHE A 465 -6.39 -24.04 0.32
C PHE A 465 -7.36 -24.15 1.50
N ASP A 466 -6.89 -24.71 2.61
CA ASP A 466 -7.59 -24.78 3.87
C ASP A 466 -6.73 -24.07 4.95
N ASN A 467 -7.22 -22.94 5.43
CA ASN A 467 -6.50 -22.10 6.39
C ASN A 467 -6.36 -22.76 7.77
N TYR A 468 -7.21 -23.75 8.09
CA TYR A 468 -7.24 -24.43 9.37
C TYR A 468 -6.35 -25.68 9.40
N LYS A 469 -5.78 -26.07 8.25
CA LYS A 469 -4.87 -27.22 8.13
C LYS A 469 -3.41 -26.80 8.08
N ARG A 470 -2.53 -27.75 8.44
CA ARG A 470 -1.08 -27.59 8.30
C ARG A 470 -0.69 -27.37 6.82
N PRO A 471 0.44 -26.71 6.55
CA PRO A 471 0.97 -26.62 5.20
C PRO A 471 1.16 -28.00 4.56
N VAL A 472 0.90 -28.09 3.26
CA VAL A 472 1.03 -29.35 2.51
C VAL A 472 2.45 -29.91 2.57
N VAL A 473 3.45 -29.02 2.46
CA VAL A 473 4.88 -29.36 2.55
C VAL A 473 5.21 -30.01 3.89
N ASP A 474 4.68 -29.48 4.99
CA ASP A 474 4.94 -29.98 6.35
C ASP A 474 4.35 -31.38 6.56
N GLU A 475 3.12 -31.63 6.08
CA GLU A 475 2.48 -32.94 6.15
C GLU A 475 3.25 -33.99 5.33
N LEU A 476 3.72 -33.62 4.14
CA LEU A 476 4.51 -34.52 3.30
C LEU A 476 5.87 -34.84 3.93
N ILE A 477 6.59 -33.83 4.46
CA ILE A 477 7.86 -34.04 5.15
C ILE A 477 7.69 -34.92 6.38
N LYS A 478 6.64 -34.66 7.18
CA LYS A 478 6.34 -35.47 8.37
C LYS A 478 6.14 -36.94 8.01
N TRP A 479 5.43 -37.22 6.92
CA TRP A 479 5.24 -38.59 6.45
C TRP A 479 6.55 -39.23 5.97
N VAL A 480 7.36 -38.50 5.18
CA VAL A 480 8.67 -38.98 4.71
C VAL A 480 9.60 -39.30 5.89
N ASP A 481 9.66 -38.41 6.89
CA ASP A 481 10.48 -38.60 8.09
C ASP A 481 10.02 -39.84 8.89
N ALA A 482 8.71 -40.06 9.02
CA ALA A 482 8.16 -41.25 9.67
C ALA A 482 8.51 -42.56 8.92
N GLU A 483 8.46 -42.57 7.59
CA GLU A 483 8.84 -43.74 6.78
C GLU A 483 10.35 -44.03 6.87
N LEU A 484 11.20 -42.98 6.92
CA LEU A 484 12.64 -43.12 7.14
C LEU A 484 12.95 -43.74 8.52
N GLU A 485 12.24 -43.34 9.58
CA GLU A 485 12.38 -43.96 10.90
C GLU A 485 12.02 -45.45 10.90
N VAL A 486 10.95 -45.83 10.20
CA VAL A 486 10.54 -47.23 10.06
C VAL A 486 11.62 -48.05 9.36
N LEU A 487 12.25 -47.52 8.30
CA LEU A 487 13.35 -48.18 7.60
C LEU A 487 14.60 -48.30 8.48
N ALA A 488 14.94 -47.27 9.24
CA ALA A 488 16.07 -47.30 10.18
C ALA A 488 15.92 -48.41 11.23
N ARG A 489 14.71 -48.57 11.79
CA ARG A 489 14.40 -49.67 12.73
C ARG A 489 14.53 -51.04 12.08
N LYS A 490 14.05 -51.21 10.84
CA LYS A 490 14.18 -52.47 10.09
C LYS A 490 15.66 -52.81 9.82
N LYS A 491 16.47 -51.83 9.41
CA LYS A 491 17.92 -51.98 9.18
C LYS A 491 18.63 -52.43 10.47
N GLY A 492 18.32 -51.81 11.61
CA GLY A 492 18.86 -52.19 12.92
C GLY A 492 18.42 -53.59 13.39
N SER A 493 17.20 -54.04 13.05
CA SER A 493 16.73 -55.39 13.36
C SER A 493 17.36 -56.48 12.50
N VAL A 494 17.68 -56.18 11.23
CA VAL A 494 18.37 -57.12 10.32
C VAL A 494 19.83 -57.30 10.78
N LEU A 495 20.51 -56.20 11.11
CA LEU A 495 21.88 -56.24 11.66
C LEU A 495 21.97 -57.08 12.95
N ARG A 496 20.97 -57.01 13.84
CA ARG A 496 20.92 -57.84 15.07
C ARG A 496 20.59 -59.32 14.86
N LYS A 497 20.08 -59.72 13.69
CA LYS A 497 19.79 -61.13 13.35
C LYS A 497 20.92 -61.80 12.55
N THR A 498 21.91 -61.01 12.12
CA THR A 498 23.05 -61.47 11.29
C THR A 498 24.36 -61.53 12.08
N ILE A 499 24.31 -61.12 13.36
CA ILE A 499 25.32 -61.33 14.41
C ILE A 499 24.75 -62.41 15.31
#